data_AF-A0A923VT51-F1
#
_entry.id   AF-A0A923VT51-F1
#
_cell.length_a   1.000
_cell.length_b   1.000
_cell.length_c   1.000
_cell.angle_alpha   90.00
_cell.angle_beta   90.00
_cell.angle_gamma   90.00
#
_symmetry.space_group_name_H-M   'P 1'
#
loop_
_entity.id
_entity.type
_entity.pdbx_description
1 polymer ?
#
loop_
_entity_poly.entity_id
_entity_poly.type
_entity_poly.pdbx_seq_one_letter_code
_entity_poly.pdbx_strand_id
1 'polypeptide(L)'
;MSLQNLNIKGLSNEQVLLARKKHGLNSLSYKKTNPYFQAVRNLVKEPMILLLLVAASIYFISGKTGDGIFLLSAILIVSVITLFQDSRSRNALEKLKDFTLPKAKVIRNGKTVEIDSKDIVLGDSLLIEEGTGIAADGTIIHSNDFSVNES
;
A
#
# COMPACT_ATOMS: atom_id res chain seq x y z
N MET A 1 2.32 -5.39 37.37
CA MET A 1 0.91 -5.59 37.82
C MET A 1 0.31 -6.65 36.91
N SER A 2 -0.17 -7.78 37.46
CA SER A 2 -0.60 -8.95 36.68
C SER A 2 -1.83 -8.62 35.81
N LEU A 3 -1.80 -8.97 34.52
CA LEU A 3 -2.89 -8.84 33.53
C LEU A 3 -4.21 -9.56 33.92
N GLN A 4 -4.23 -10.27 35.06
CA GLN A 4 -5.35 -11.10 35.53
C GLN A 4 -6.62 -10.32 35.95
N ASN A 5 -6.57 -8.99 36.09
CA ASN A 5 -7.71 -8.20 36.60
C ASN A 5 -8.55 -7.49 35.54
N LEU A 6 -8.23 -7.62 34.26
CA LEU A 6 -9.05 -7.09 33.17
C LEU A 6 -9.87 -8.24 32.63
N ASN A 7 -11.16 -8.31 32.98
CA ASN A 7 -12.11 -9.34 32.52
C ASN A 7 -12.44 -9.22 31.00
N ILE A 8 -11.41 -8.96 30.19
CA ILE A 8 -11.48 -8.77 28.75
C ILE A 8 -11.21 -10.13 28.10
N LYS A 9 -12.27 -10.82 27.70
CA LYS A 9 -12.17 -12.09 26.98
C LYS A 9 -11.90 -11.91 25.48
N GLY A 10 -12.10 -10.70 24.95
CA GLY A 10 -12.00 -10.44 23.52
C GLY A 10 -13.03 -11.22 22.69
N LEU A 11 -12.81 -11.29 21.37
CA LEU A 11 -13.71 -11.98 20.44
C LEU A 11 -13.48 -13.50 20.42
N SER A 12 -14.55 -14.25 20.14
CA SER A 12 -14.45 -15.68 19.82
C SER A 12 -14.03 -15.91 18.37
N ASN A 13 -13.49 -17.10 18.06
CA ASN A 13 -13.12 -17.43 16.67
C ASN A 13 -14.30 -17.32 15.70
N GLU A 14 -15.51 -17.70 16.13
CA GLU A 14 -16.72 -17.59 15.32
C GLU A 14 -17.11 -16.13 15.07
N GLN A 15 -17.04 -15.28 16.10
CA GLN A 15 -17.31 -13.84 15.97
C GLN A 15 -16.32 -13.17 15.02
N VAL A 16 -15.03 -13.54 15.09
CA VAL A 16 -14.01 -13.05 14.16
C VAL A 16 -14.34 -13.46 12.72
N LEU A 17 -14.74 -14.71 12.49
CA LEU A 17 -15.13 -15.17 11.15
C LEU A 17 -16.36 -14.42 10.61
N LEU A 18 -17.37 -14.18 11.45
CA LEU A 18 -18.56 -13.42 11.08
C LEU A 18 -18.23 -11.95 10.78
N ALA A 19 -17.43 -11.30 11.64
CA ALA A 19 -16.99 -9.93 11.45
C ALA A 19 -16.17 -9.79 10.16
N ARG A 20 -15.25 -10.72 9.89
CA ARG A 20 -14.45 -10.77 8.65
C ARG A 20 -15.30 -10.95 7.41
N LYS A 21 -16.31 -11.83 7.45
CA LYS A 21 -17.24 -12.01 6.32
C LYS A 21 -18.05 -10.73 6.04
N LYS A 22 -18.40 -9.98 7.09
CA LYS A 22 -19.23 -8.76 6.96
C LYS A 22 -18.43 -7.52 6.57
N HIS A 23 -17.22 -7.35 7.11
CA HIS A 23 -16.45 -6.11 7.00
C HIS A 23 -15.15 -6.26 6.19
N GLY A 24 -14.73 -7.48 5.87
CA GLY A 24 -13.50 -7.75 5.12
C GLY A 24 -12.24 -7.68 6.00
N LEU A 25 -11.10 -7.44 5.35
CA LEU A 25 -9.78 -7.35 5.97
C LEU A 25 -9.45 -5.89 6.30
N ASN A 26 -8.62 -5.69 7.32
CA ASN A 26 -8.04 -4.39 7.66
C ASN A 26 -6.90 -4.04 6.68
N SER A 27 -7.26 -3.88 5.41
CA SER A 27 -6.33 -3.52 4.34
C SER A 27 -6.91 -2.40 3.50
N LEU A 28 -6.11 -1.36 3.25
CA LEU A 28 -6.46 -0.32 2.29
C LEU A 28 -6.48 -0.92 0.89
N SER A 29 -7.68 -1.14 0.35
CA SER A 29 -7.83 -1.55 -1.04
C SER A 29 -7.46 -0.37 -1.94
N TYR A 30 -6.20 -0.29 -2.34
CA TYR A 30 -5.80 0.61 -3.41
C TYR A 30 -6.62 0.23 -4.65
N LYS A 31 -7.45 1.17 -5.14
CA LYS A 31 -8.14 0.99 -6.43
C LYS A 31 -7.09 0.59 -7.46
N LYS A 32 -7.17 -0.66 -7.95
CA LYS A 32 -6.40 -1.17 -9.09
C LYS A 32 -6.83 -0.40 -10.33
N THR A 33 -6.29 0.79 -10.45
CA THR A 33 -6.25 1.53 -11.70
C THR A 33 -5.30 0.78 -12.63
N ASN A 34 -5.59 0.77 -13.94
CA ASN A 34 -4.74 0.05 -14.89
C ASN A 34 -3.32 0.64 -14.82
N PRO A 35 -2.32 -0.12 -14.31
CA PRO A 35 -0.99 0.42 -14.04
C PRO A 35 -0.29 0.86 -15.32
N TYR A 36 -0.60 0.21 -16.45
CA TYR A 36 -0.07 0.59 -17.76
C TYR A 36 -0.63 1.94 -18.22
N PHE A 37 -1.93 2.16 -18.08
CA PHE A 37 -2.55 3.44 -18.48
C PHE A 37 -2.04 4.60 -17.61
N GLN A 38 -1.88 4.37 -16.31
CA GLN A 38 -1.29 5.38 -15.43
C GLN A 38 0.16 5.68 -15.76
N ALA A 39 0.96 4.63 -16.02
CA ALA A 39 2.36 4.80 -16.34
C ALA A 39 2.55 5.56 -17.66
N VAL A 40 1.77 5.24 -18.71
CA VAL A 40 1.76 6.00 -19.98
C VAL A 40 1.33 7.44 -19.75
N ARG A 41 0.29 7.69 -18.95
CA ARG A 41 -0.16 9.05 -18.63
C ARG A 41 0.93 9.86 -17.90
N ASN A 42 1.65 9.23 -16.98
CA ASN A 42 2.75 9.88 -16.27
C ASN A 42 3.91 10.19 -17.21
N LEU A 43 4.24 9.26 -18.09
CA LEU A 43 5.28 9.41 -19.10
C LEU A 43 5.01 10.59 -20.04
N VAL A 44 3.77 10.73 -20.53
CA VAL A 44 3.38 11.88 -21.40
C VAL A 44 3.41 13.21 -20.65
N LYS A 45 3.26 13.21 -19.31
CA LYS A 45 3.37 14.43 -18.50
C LYS A 45 4.82 14.85 -18.23
N GLU A 46 5.81 14.01 -18.51
CA GLU A 46 7.20 14.36 -18.30
C GLU A 46 7.62 15.47 -19.29
N PRO A 47 8.12 16.63 -18.79
CA PRO A 47 8.49 17.76 -19.65
C PRO A 47 9.51 17.38 -20.74
N MET A 48 10.41 16.45 -20.43
CA MET A 48 11.42 15.96 -21.38
C MET A 48 10.81 15.21 -22.56
N ILE A 49 9.79 14.39 -22.33
CA ILE A 49 9.13 13.62 -23.41
C ILE A 49 8.27 14.53 -24.29
N LEU A 50 7.61 15.51 -23.69
CA LEU A 50 6.91 16.55 -24.45
C LEU A 50 7.88 17.33 -25.35
N LEU A 51 9.04 17.71 -24.82
CA LEU A 51 10.08 18.39 -25.61
C LEU A 51 10.56 17.53 -26.79
N LEU A 52 10.80 16.24 -26.56
CA LEU A 52 11.23 15.29 -27.59
C LEU A 52 10.15 15.07 -28.67
N LEU A 53 8.87 15.01 -28.28
CA LEU A 53 7.75 14.91 -29.22
C LEU A 53 7.60 16.18 -30.08
N VAL A 54 7.80 17.36 -29.49
CA VAL A 54 7.84 18.63 -30.23
C VAL A 54 9.01 18.63 -31.22
N ALA A 55 10.20 18.21 -30.80
CA ALA A 55 11.36 18.11 -31.68
C ALA A 55 11.11 17.13 -32.85
N ALA A 56 10.54 15.95 -32.58
CA ALA A 56 10.15 15.00 -33.61
C ALA A 56 9.14 15.61 -34.61
N SER A 57 8.16 16.36 -34.11
CA SER A 57 7.17 17.06 -34.94
C SER A 57 7.82 18.10 -35.86
N ILE A 58 8.83 18.84 -35.38
CA ILE A 58 9.58 19.81 -36.18
C ILE A 58 10.33 19.11 -37.33
N TYR A 59 10.93 17.93 -37.10
CA TYR A 59 11.60 17.15 -38.15
C TYR A 59 10.63 16.71 -39.26
N PHE A 60 9.41 16.28 -38.89
CA PHE A 60 8.37 15.94 -39.87
C PHE A 60 7.94 17.14 -40.71
N ILE A 61 7.74 18.31 -40.08
CA ILE A 61 7.37 19.55 -40.79
C ILE A 61 8.51 20.04 -41.70
N SER A 62 9.76 19.85 -41.27
CA SER A 62 10.96 20.25 -42.05
C SER A 62 11.24 19.35 -43.25
N GLY A 63 10.40 18.33 -43.52
CA GLY A 63 10.58 17.37 -44.62
C GLY A 63 11.66 16.31 -44.36
N LYS A 64 12.30 16.33 -43.18
CA LYS A 64 13.29 15.34 -42.74
C LYS A 64 12.60 14.16 -42.05
N THR A 65 11.74 13.47 -42.79
CA THR A 65 10.91 12.38 -42.25
C THR A 65 11.74 11.22 -41.69
N GLY A 66 12.90 10.92 -42.29
CA GLY A 66 13.83 9.89 -41.79
C GLY A 66 14.33 10.16 -40.38
N ASP A 67 14.80 11.38 -40.11
CA ASP A 67 15.28 11.81 -38.79
C ASP A 67 14.14 11.82 -37.76
N GLY A 68 12.95 12.27 -38.17
CA GLY A 68 11.75 12.26 -37.32
C GLY A 68 11.32 10.84 -36.92
N ILE A 69 11.32 9.90 -37.86
CA ILE A 69 11.01 8.48 -37.60
C ILE A 69 12.07 7.86 -36.68
N PHE A 70 13.35 8.13 -36.92
CA PHE A 70 14.43 7.63 -36.09
C PHE A 70 14.27 8.11 -34.64
N LEU A 71 14.04 9.42 -34.44
CA LEU A 71 13.82 9.98 -33.11
C LEU A 71 12.58 9.40 -32.43
N LEU A 72 11.45 9.27 -33.15
CA LEU A 72 10.21 8.71 -32.61
C LEU A 72 10.38 7.23 -32.21
N SER A 73 11.12 6.45 -33.00
CA SER A 73 11.45 5.06 -32.67
C SER A 73 12.31 4.96 -31.40
N ALA A 74 13.28 5.85 -31.23
CA ALA A 74 14.12 5.89 -30.04
C ALA A 74 13.30 6.25 -28.78
N ILE A 75 12.39 7.22 -28.89
CA ILE A 75 11.46 7.59 -27.81
C ILE A 75 10.60 6.38 -27.42
N LEU A 76 10.05 5.64 -28.40
CA LEU A 76 9.25 4.45 -28.14
C LEU A 76 10.03 3.37 -27.40
N ILE A 77 11.26 3.08 -27.83
CA ILE A 77 12.11 2.06 -27.19
C ILE A 77 12.42 2.45 -25.75
N VAL A 78 12.86 3.69 -25.52
CA VAL A 78 13.16 4.19 -24.17
C VAL A 78 11.90 4.16 -23.30
N SER A 79 10.74 4.56 -23.85
CA SER A 79 9.46 4.51 -23.14
C SER A 79 9.10 3.11 -22.67
N VAL A 80 9.21 2.11 -23.53
CA VAL A 80 8.92 0.70 -23.18
C VAL A 80 9.88 0.21 -22.09
N ILE A 81 11.16 0.53 -22.21
CA ILE A 81 12.17 0.18 -21.21
C ILE A 81 11.82 0.81 -19.85
N THR A 82 11.48 2.10 -19.83
CA THR A 82 11.08 2.82 -18.60
C THR A 82 9.83 2.20 -17.98
N LEU A 83 8.80 1.89 -18.77
CA LEU A 83 7.58 1.25 -18.27
C LEU A 83 7.87 -0.12 -17.63
N PHE A 84 8.76 -0.90 -18.23
CA PHE A 84 9.15 -2.21 -17.69
C PHE A 84 9.94 -2.08 -16.38
N GLN A 85 10.88 -1.13 -16.31
CA GLN A 85 11.66 -0.84 -15.10
C GLN A 85 10.75 -0.37 -13.96
N ASP A 86 9.81 0.53 -14.26
CA ASP A 86 8.88 1.09 -13.30
C ASP A 86 7.93 0.02 -12.71
N SER A 87 7.46 -0.92 -13.55
CA SER A 87 6.70 -2.08 -13.08
C SER A 87 7.52 -3.00 -12.17
N ARG A 88 8.80 -3.24 -12.51
CA ARG A 88 9.68 -4.08 -11.70
C ARG A 88 9.94 -3.47 -10.33
N SER A 89 10.18 -2.17 -10.27
CA SER A 89 10.38 -1.42 -9.02
C SER A 89 9.13 -1.45 -8.15
N ARG A 90 7.94 -1.22 -8.72
CA ARG A 90 6.66 -1.33 -7.99
C ARG A 90 6.44 -2.73 -7.41
N ASN A 91 6.67 -3.77 -8.20
CA ASN A 91 6.51 -5.15 -7.73
C ASN A 91 7.48 -5.51 -6.60
N ALA A 92 8.70 -4.97 -6.62
CA ALA A 92 9.66 -5.17 -5.52
C ALA A 92 9.18 -4.52 -4.22
N LEU A 93 8.64 -3.29 -4.32
CA LEU A 93 8.07 -2.58 -3.17
C LEU A 93 6.83 -3.25 -2.60
N GLU A 94 5.93 -3.76 -3.45
CA GLU A 94 4.72 -4.46 -3.03
C GLU A 94 5.08 -5.74 -2.27
N LYS A 95 6.02 -6.54 -2.79
CA LYS A 95 6.54 -7.72 -2.09
C LYS A 95 7.19 -7.37 -0.76
N LEU A 96 7.96 -6.29 -0.70
CA LEU A 96 8.59 -5.86 0.56
C LEU A 96 7.54 -5.49 1.62
N LYS A 97 6.47 -4.79 1.21
CA LYS A 97 5.33 -4.47 2.08
C LYS A 97 4.66 -5.72 2.64
N ASP A 98 4.49 -6.76 1.83
CA ASP A 98 3.90 -8.02 2.29
C ASP A 98 4.76 -8.73 3.35
N PHE A 99 6.09 -8.59 3.29
CA PHE A 99 7.00 -9.16 4.30
C PHE A 99 7.09 -8.35 5.59
N THR A 100 6.77 -7.05 5.54
CA THR A 100 6.84 -6.12 6.67
C THR A 100 5.46 -5.74 7.21
N LEU A 101 4.43 -6.53 6.91
CA LEU A 101 3.11 -6.37 7.49
C LEU A 101 3.24 -6.26 9.02
N PRO A 102 2.88 -5.11 9.62
CA PRO A 102 3.05 -4.93 11.05
C PRO A 102 2.19 -5.93 11.78
N LYS A 103 2.78 -6.63 12.74
CA LYS A 103 2.07 -7.55 13.61
C LYS A 103 1.40 -6.77 14.74
N ALA A 104 0.24 -7.25 15.17
CA ALA A 104 -0.50 -6.70 16.28
C ALA A 104 -0.84 -7.80 17.29
N LYS A 105 -0.78 -7.47 18.58
CA LYS A 105 -1.25 -8.35 19.65
C LYS A 105 -2.73 -8.06 19.91
N VAL A 106 -3.56 -9.09 19.88
CA VAL A 106 -4.99 -9.01 20.19
C VAL A 106 -5.36 -10.02 21.26
N ILE A 107 -6.45 -9.75 21.97
CA ILE A 107 -7.06 -10.71 22.90
C ILE A 107 -8.22 -11.39 22.18
N ARG A 108 -8.14 -12.72 22.02
CA ARG A 108 -9.19 -13.56 21.44
C ARG A 108 -9.36 -14.83 22.27
N ASN A 109 -10.60 -15.25 22.52
CA ASN A 109 -10.94 -16.38 23.41
C ASN A 109 -10.22 -16.33 24.79
N GLY A 110 -10.03 -15.13 25.34
CA GLY A 110 -9.35 -14.89 26.61
C GLY A 110 -7.84 -15.10 26.59
N LYS A 111 -7.21 -15.23 25.40
CA LYS A 111 -5.76 -15.37 25.24
C LYS A 111 -5.21 -14.26 24.38
N THR A 112 -3.99 -13.82 24.71
CA THR A 112 -3.22 -12.91 23.85
C THR A 112 -2.65 -13.69 22.67
N VAL A 113 -2.93 -13.24 21.46
CA VAL A 113 -2.48 -13.84 20.20
C VAL A 113 -1.88 -12.75 19.32
N GLU A 114 -0.73 -13.04 18.70
CA GLU A 114 -0.11 -12.17 17.71
C GLU A 114 -0.67 -12.51 16.32
N ILE A 115 -1.18 -11.50 15.60
CA ILE A 115 -1.76 -11.63 14.26
C ILE A 115 -1.21 -10.55 13.33
N ASP A 116 -1.32 -10.75 12.02
CA ASP A 116 -1.03 -9.69 11.07
C ASP A 116 -2.04 -8.54 11.25
N SER A 117 -1.61 -7.29 11.11
CA SER A 117 -2.50 -6.10 11.18
C SER A 117 -3.69 -6.18 10.23
N LYS A 118 -3.53 -6.81 9.05
CA LYS A 118 -4.62 -7.05 8.07
C LYS A 118 -5.75 -7.95 8.60
N ASP A 119 -5.44 -8.79 9.59
CA ASP A 119 -6.34 -9.79 10.15
C ASP A 119 -7.16 -9.26 11.33
N ILE A 120 -6.92 -8.01 11.75
CA ILE A 120 -7.73 -7.29 12.73
C ILE A 120 -9.14 -7.10 12.18
N VAL A 121 -10.14 -7.35 13.02
CA VAL A 121 -11.55 -7.15 12.70
C VAL A 121 -12.20 -6.18 13.67
N LEU A 122 -13.32 -5.57 13.26
CA LEU A 122 -14.11 -4.71 14.13
C LEU A 122 -14.55 -5.47 15.39
N GLY A 123 -14.27 -4.87 16.55
CA GLY A 123 -14.55 -5.44 17.87
C GLY A 123 -13.38 -6.21 18.50
N ASP A 124 -12.25 -6.37 17.80
CA ASP A 124 -11.03 -6.91 18.43
C ASP A 124 -10.56 -6.00 19.58
N SER A 125 -10.03 -6.62 20.63
CA SER A 125 -9.35 -5.92 21.72
C SER A 125 -7.84 -5.96 21.47
N LEU A 126 -7.25 -4.83 21.14
CA LEU A 126 -5.82 -4.67 20.88
C LEU A 126 -5.06 -4.52 22.21
N LEU A 127 -3.92 -5.21 22.32
CA LEU A 127 -2.98 -5.04 23.42
C LEU A 127 -1.78 -4.25 22.89
N ILE A 128 -1.64 -3.02 23.37
CA ILE A 128 -0.56 -2.12 23.00
C ILE A 128 0.46 -2.07 24.13
N GLU A 129 1.72 -2.24 23.77
CA GLU A 129 2.88 -2.17 24.66
C GLU A 129 3.82 -1.04 24.21
N GLU A 130 4.74 -0.66 25.08
CA GLU A 130 5.76 0.34 24.74
C GLU A 130 6.53 -0.05 23.46
N GLY A 131 6.67 0.91 22.54
CA GLY A 131 7.34 0.69 21.26
C GLY A 131 6.51 -0.01 20.17
N THR A 132 5.25 -0.38 20.46
CA THR A 132 4.35 -0.95 19.45
C THR A 132 3.51 0.14 18.76
N GLY A 133 3.31 0.01 17.45
CA GLY A 133 2.44 0.90 16.68
C GLY A 133 0.97 0.55 16.84
N ILE A 134 0.09 1.56 16.70
CA ILE A 134 -1.37 1.37 16.71
C ILE A 134 -1.81 0.86 15.34
N ALA A 135 -2.27 -0.40 15.27
CA ALA A 135 -2.56 -1.07 14.00
C ALA A 135 -3.96 -0.77 13.43
N ALA A 136 -4.88 -0.25 14.24
CA ALA A 136 -6.23 0.15 13.83
C ALA A 136 -6.80 1.17 14.82
N ASP A 137 -7.73 2.01 14.34
CA ASP A 137 -8.46 2.94 15.18
C ASP A 137 -9.34 2.18 16.19
N GLY A 138 -9.44 2.73 17.40
CA GLY A 138 -10.21 2.10 18.47
C GLY A 138 -10.46 3.04 19.64
N THR A 139 -11.16 2.52 20.64
CA THR A 139 -11.43 3.23 21.89
C THR A 139 -10.61 2.62 23.01
N ILE A 140 -9.95 3.45 23.81
CA ILE A 140 -9.17 3.00 24.97
C ILE A 140 -10.14 2.48 26.04
N ILE A 141 -10.04 1.18 26.35
CA ILE A 141 -10.82 0.53 27.40
C ILE A 141 -10.07 0.57 28.73
N HIS A 142 -8.75 0.41 28.68
CA HIS A 142 -7.87 0.44 29.83
C HIS A 142 -6.48 0.92 29.42
N SER A 143 -5.84 1.69 30.28
CA SER A 143 -4.51 2.25 30.05
C SER A 143 -3.74 2.36 31.36
N ASN A 144 -2.43 2.17 31.29
CA ASN A 144 -1.51 2.46 32.38
C ASN A 144 -0.38 3.33 31.82
N ASP A 145 -0.29 4.59 32.26
CA ASP A 145 0.67 5.58 31.75
C ASP A 145 0.78 5.62 30.22
N PHE A 146 -0.39 5.62 29.55
CA PHE A 146 -0.47 5.59 28.10
C PHE A 146 -0.11 6.96 27.50
N SER A 147 0.87 6.95 26.60
CA SER A 147 1.25 8.08 25.77
C SER A 147 1.43 7.60 24.33
N VAL A 148 0.99 8.39 23.36
CA VAL A 148 1.06 8.08 21.94
C VAL A 148 1.59 9.29 21.18
N ASN A 149 2.40 9.05 20.15
CA ASN A 149 2.80 10.08 19.22
C ASN A 149 1.83 10.12 18.03
N GLU A 150 1.16 11.26 17.84
CA GLU A 150 0.23 11.51 16.73
C GLU A 150 0.85 12.38 15.61
N SER A 151 2.15 12.65 15.67
CA SER A 151 2.88 13.51 14.70
C SER A 151 3.10 12.86 13.34
#